data_AF-A0A6I3L7R0-F1
#
_entry.id   AF-A0A6I3L7R0-F1
#
_cell.length_a   1.000
_cell.length_b   1.000
_cell.length_c   1.000
_cell.angle_alpha   90.00
_cell.angle_beta   90.00
_cell.angle_gamma   90.00
#
_symmetry.space_group_name_H-M   'P 1'
#
loop_
_entity.id
_entity.type
_entity.pdbx_description
1 polymer ?
#
loop_
_entity_poly.entity_id
_entity_poly.type
_entity_poly.pdbx_seq_one_letter_code
_entity_poly.pdbx_strand_id
1 'polypeptide(L)'
;MTPKDKERDPEYAQALKEYREAEDAAQRDGTPKPRTFKRKGGEIVYSERTADEVRLTSAQRVARAAELRVQRYSWDTIARELGYKSGDVARKAVGRHMARLPMESVETLRQSELEGLDVAEVALADRIRQGDTRAIEAMLKIKHHRARLTRLYDDRLSVTSDVSLVVVQTVTATAQLLKTHPEMTVEEVAGVLMVEGSL
;
A
#
# COMPACT_ATOMS: atom_id res chain seq x y z
N MET A 1 -14.75 -13.86 51.07
CA MET A 1 -15.95 -13.11 50.61
C MET A 1 -16.44 -13.73 49.33
N THR A 2 -17.64 -14.31 49.39
CA THR A 2 -18.31 -14.83 48.21
C THR A 2 -18.73 -13.68 47.27
N PRO A 3 -18.97 -13.92 45.97
CA PRO A 3 -19.42 -12.88 45.04
C PRO A 3 -20.68 -12.13 45.51
N LYS A 4 -21.59 -12.83 46.20
CA LYS A 4 -22.81 -12.27 46.82
C LYS A 4 -22.52 -11.28 47.96
N ASP A 5 -21.41 -11.43 48.68
CA ASP A 5 -21.04 -10.53 49.78
C ASP A 5 -20.48 -9.19 49.28
N LYS A 6 -20.03 -9.13 48.01
CA LYS A 6 -19.50 -7.90 47.40
C LYS A 6 -20.60 -6.99 46.84
N GLU A 7 -21.74 -7.55 46.43
CA GLU A 7 -22.88 -6.80 45.87
C GLU A 7 -23.79 -6.16 46.94
N ARG A 8 -23.62 -6.52 48.22
CA ARG A 8 -24.33 -5.90 49.35
C ARG A 8 -23.68 -4.61 49.86
N ASP A 9 -22.48 -4.29 49.41
CA ASP A 9 -21.76 -3.06 49.73
C ASP A 9 -22.22 -1.96 48.74
N PRO A 10 -22.93 -0.92 49.20
CA PRO A 10 -23.53 0.08 48.31
C PRO A 10 -22.48 0.84 47.49
N GLU A 11 -21.26 0.99 48.02
CA GLU A 11 -20.16 1.68 47.35
C GLU A 11 -19.61 0.84 46.19
N TYR A 12 -19.47 -0.47 46.39
CA TYR A 12 -19.04 -1.41 45.34
C TYR A 12 -20.10 -1.58 44.24
N ALA A 13 -21.38 -1.63 44.63
CA ALA A 13 -22.50 -1.71 43.69
C ALA A 13 -22.60 -0.46 42.81
N GLN A 14 -22.37 0.72 43.39
CA GLN A 14 -22.33 1.98 42.65
C GLN A 14 -21.14 2.04 41.69
N ALA A 15 -19.92 1.71 42.14
CA ALA A 15 -18.74 1.68 41.26
C ALA A 15 -18.88 0.66 40.11
N LEU A 16 -19.55 -0.48 40.35
CA LEU A 16 -19.82 -1.48 39.32
C LEU A 16 -20.81 -0.97 38.27
N LYS A 17 -21.82 -0.19 38.69
CA LYS A 17 -22.79 0.42 37.79
C LYS A 17 -22.11 1.48 36.92
N GLU A 18 -21.33 2.38 37.52
CA GLU A 18 -20.57 3.42 36.80
C GLU A 18 -19.57 2.82 35.80
N TYR A 19 -18.88 1.74 36.18
CA TYR A 19 -18.00 1.01 35.25
C TYR A 19 -18.75 0.42 34.06
N ARG A 20 -19.92 -0.19 34.27
CA ARG A 20 -20.72 -0.79 33.19
C ARG A 20 -21.26 0.26 32.22
N GLU A 21 -21.76 1.38 32.74
CA GLU A 21 -22.25 2.49 31.92
C GLU A 21 -21.13 3.10 31.07
N ALA A 22 -19.94 3.27 31.64
CA ALA A 22 -18.77 3.75 30.89
C ALA A 22 -18.24 2.71 29.88
N GLU A 23 -18.38 1.41 30.15
CA GLU A 23 -18.01 0.34 29.20
C GLU A 23 -18.98 0.30 28.01
N ASP A 24 -20.27 0.46 28.25
CA ASP A 24 -21.29 0.55 27.21
C ASP A 24 -21.12 1.82 26.36
N ALA A 25 -20.75 2.95 26.97
CA ALA A 25 -20.41 4.17 26.24
C ALA A 25 -19.18 3.97 25.33
N ALA A 26 -18.10 3.44 25.89
CA ALA A 26 -16.86 3.09 25.17
C ALA A 26 -17.10 2.14 23.98
N GLN A 27 -18.04 1.21 24.13
CA GLN A 27 -18.38 0.27 23.08
C GLN A 27 -19.21 0.91 21.94
N ARG A 28 -19.90 2.02 22.21
CA ARG A 28 -20.68 2.79 21.21
C ARG A 28 -19.84 3.80 20.44
N ASP A 29 -18.98 4.54 21.15
CA ASP A 29 -18.20 5.66 20.59
C ASP A 29 -16.76 5.28 20.20
N GLY A 30 -16.34 4.04 20.51
CA GLY A 30 -14.98 3.55 20.25
C GLY A 30 -13.93 4.16 21.19
N THR A 31 -14.33 4.87 22.24
CA THR A 31 -13.42 5.39 23.25
C THR A 31 -12.82 4.25 24.08
N PRO A 32 -11.66 4.46 24.73
CA PRO A 32 -11.02 3.42 25.51
C PRO A 32 -11.90 2.95 26.67
N LYS A 33 -12.00 1.62 26.87
CA LYS A 33 -12.74 1.03 28.00
C LYS A 33 -12.32 1.65 29.36
N PRO A 34 -13.28 1.84 30.28
CA PRO A 34 -13.03 2.44 31.59
C PRO A 34 -12.09 1.58 32.46
N ARG A 35 -11.52 2.21 33.49
CA ARG A 35 -10.52 1.60 34.39
C ARG A 35 -11.16 0.49 35.23
N THR A 36 -10.55 -0.69 35.28
CA THR A 36 -11.00 -1.75 36.20
C THR A 36 -10.69 -1.36 37.64
N PHE A 37 -11.62 -1.59 38.56
CA PHE A 37 -11.43 -1.35 39.99
C PHE A 37 -11.27 -2.67 40.76
N LYS A 38 -10.55 -2.63 41.89
CA LYS A 38 -10.45 -3.77 42.82
C LYS A 38 -10.66 -3.29 44.25
N ARG A 39 -11.27 -4.15 45.08
CA ARG A 39 -11.38 -3.92 46.52
C ARG A 39 -10.09 -4.36 47.21
N LYS A 40 -9.42 -3.45 47.90
CA LYS A 40 -8.24 -3.74 48.74
C LYS A 40 -8.48 -3.13 50.12
N GLY A 41 -8.64 -3.96 51.14
CA GLY A 41 -8.77 -3.49 52.53
C GLY A 41 -10.04 -2.66 52.84
N GLY A 42 -11.11 -2.78 52.05
CA GLY A 42 -12.35 -2.00 52.24
C GLY A 42 -12.49 -0.80 51.30
N GLU A 43 -11.40 -0.37 50.67
CA GLU A 43 -11.39 0.76 49.75
C GLU A 43 -11.42 0.29 48.28
N ILE A 44 -12.12 1.06 47.44
CA ILE A 44 -12.13 0.88 45.99
C ILE A 44 -10.91 1.57 45.42
N VAL A 45 -9.91 0.78 45.00
CA VAL A 45 -8.68 1.29 44.41
C VAL A 45 -8.76 1.14 42.89
N TYR A 46 -8.68 2.26 42.18
CA TYR A 46 -8.50 2.31 40.73
C TYR A 46 -7.02 2.07 40.40
N SER A 47 -6.71 1.26 39.39
CA SER A 47 -5.31 1.06 39.00
C SER A 47 -4.71 2.37 38.47
N GLU A 48 -3.70 2.89 39.15
CA GLU A 48 -2.91 4.04 38.71
C GLU A 48 -1.97 3.62 37.57
N ARG A 49 -2.15 4.23 36.40
CA ARG A 49 -1.06 4.49 35.48
C ARG A 49 -1.25 5.91 34.96
N THR A 50 -0.16 6.66 34.96
CA THR A 50 -0.07 8.06 34.55
C THR A 50 -0.43 8.23 33.07
N ALA A 51 -0.96 9.41 32.73
CA ALA A 51 -1.43 9.79 31.40
C ALA A 51 -0.36 9.74 30.28
N ASP A 52 0.90 9.44 30.61
CA ASP A 52 2.00 9.27 29.66
C ASP A 52 2.01 7.91 28.95
N GLU A 53 1.25 6.92 29.43
CA GLU A 53 0.99 5.69 28.66
C GLU A 53 -0.21 5.92 27.72
N VAL A 54 0.00 6.68 26.64
CA VAL A 54 -0.84 6.48 25.45
C VAL A 54 -0.66 5.03 25.06
N ARG A 55 -1.62 4.17 25.41
CA ARG A 55 -1.62 2.76 25.03
C ARG A 55 -1.61 2.72 23.52
N LEU A 56 -0.42 2.56 22.95
CA LEU A 56 -0.26 2.36 21.52
C LEU A 56 -1.22 1.24 21.12
N THR A 57 -2.07 1.54 20.16
CA THR A 57 -2.96 0.53 19.58
C THR A 57 -2.10 -0.64 19.09
N SER A 58 -2.70 -1.82 18.95
CA SER A 58 -1.99 -2.99 18.43
C SER A 58 -1.31 -2.71 17.08
N ALA A 59 -1.93 -1.90 16.22
CA ALA A 59 -1.37 -1.44 14.96
C ALA A 59 -0.14 -0.54 15.16
N GLN A 60 -0.25 0.51 15.98
CA GLN A 60 0.86 1.44 16.25
C GLN A 60 2.06 0.75 16.91
N ARG A 61 1.81 -0.21 17.81
CA ARG A 61 2.88 -1.02 18.42
C ARG A 61 3.66 -1.81 17.38
N VAL A 62 2.97 -2.41 16.41
CA VAL A 62 3.64 -3.22 15.40
C VAL A 62 4.40 -2.35 14.39
N ALA A 63 3.85 -1.19 14.00
CA ALA A 63 4.56 -0.22 13.17
C ALA A 63 5.85 0.27 13.88
N ARG A 64 5.74 0.64 15.16
CA ARG A 64 6.90 1.05 15.95
C ARG A 64 7.93 -0.08 16.14
N ALA A 65 7.48 -1.32 16.31
CA ALA A 65 8.35 -2.48 16.37
C ALA A 65 9.13 -2.71 15.06
N ALA A 66 8.51 -2.44 13.91
CA ALA A 66 9.18 -2.50 12.62
C ALA A 66 10.26 -1.41 12.47
N GLU A 67 9.97 -0.18 12.86
CA GLU A 67 10.95 0.93 12.86
C GLU A 67 12.16 0.63 13.73
N LEU A 68 11.95 0.18 14.97
CA LEU A 68 13.03 -0.20 15.89
C LEU A 68 13.85 -1.37 15.31
N ARG A 69 13.21 -2.28 14.56
CA ARG A 69 13.92 -3.37 13.91
C ARG A 69 14.84 -2.87 12.79
N VAL A 70 14.41 -1.87 12.00
CA VAL A 70 15.25 -1.21 10.98
C VAL A 70 16.48 -0.56 11.62
N GLN A 71 16.30 0.03 12.80
CA GLN A 71 17.38 0.60 13.63
C GLN A 71 18.27 -0.46 14.33
N ARG A 72 18.08 -1.75 14.00
CA ARG A 72 18.86 -2.89 14.50
C ARG A 72 18.71 -3.21 15.99
N TYR A 73 17.66 -2.73 16.66
CA TYR A 73 17.37 -3.18 18.01
C TYR A 73 17.07 -4.69 18.06
N SER A 74 17.41 -5.32 19.19
CA SER A 74 17.12 -6.73 19.44
C SER A 74 15.62 -6.96 19.68
N TRP A 75 15.11 -8.15 19.35
CA TRP A 75 13.71 -8.47 19.57
C TRP A 75 13.30 -8.43 21.04
N ASP A 76 14.21 -8.77 21.96
CA ASP A 76 13.94 -8.72 23.41
C ASP A 76 13.89 -7.28 23.94
N THR A 77 14.71 -6.38 23.38
CA THR A 77 14.62 -4.93 23.67
C THR A 77 13.28 -4.38 23.18
N ILE A 78 12.91 -4.68 21.93
CA ILE A 78 11.65 -4.26 21.32
C ILE A 78 10.44 -4.79 22.11
N ALA A 79 10.51 -6.04 22.57
CA ALA A 79 9.44 -6.63 23.35
C ALA A 79 9.23 -5.92 24.69
N ARG A 80 10.31 -5.57 25.38
CA ARG A 80 10.26 -4.85 26.65
C ARG A 80 9.72 -3.44 26.47
N GLU A 81 10.20 -2.73 25.46
CA GLU A 81 9.83 -1.34 25.17
C GLU A 81 8.37 -1.20 24.74
N LEU A 82 7.86 -2.17 23.98
CA LEU A 82 6.50 -2.12 23.40
C LEU A 82 5.51 -3.06 24.11
N GLY A 83 5.88 -3.64 25.24
CA GLY A 83 5.01 -4.50 26.06
C GLY A 83 4.56 -5.80 25.38
N TYR A 84 5.42 -6.43 24.57
CA TYR A 84 5.19 -7.80 24.08
C TYR A 84 5.61 -8.82 25.13
N LYS A 85 4.97 -10.00 25.10
CA LYS A 85 5.28 -11.11 26.02
C LYS A 85 6.72 -11.62 25.88
N SER A 86 7.28 -11.59 24.67
CA SER A 86 8.67 -12.00 24.38
C SER A 86 9.12 -11.46 23.02
N GLY A 87 10.43 -11.51 22.75
CA GLY A 87 11.00 -11.13 21.45
C GLY A 87 10.40 -11.92 20.28
N ASP A 88 10.12 -13.21 20.47
CA ASP A 88 9.46 -14.02 19.44
C ASP A 88 8.05 -13.55 19.09
N VAL A 89 7.30 -13.06 20.07
CA VAL A 89 5.96 -12.51 19.84
C VAL A 89 6.05 -11.21 19.05
N ALA A 90 7.01 -10.34 19.37
CA ALA A 90 7.27 -9.11 18.62
C ALA A 90 7.63 -9.42 17.17
N ARG A 91 8.57 -10.36 16.94
CA ARG A 91 8.98 -10.82 15.61
C ARG A 91 7.79 -11.33 14.78
N LYS A 92 6.96 -12.22 15.36
CA LYS A 92 5.77 -12.75 14.69
C LYS A 92 4.71 -11.67 14.40
N ALA A 93 4.58 -10.69 15.28
CA ALA A 93 3.66 -9.58 15.07
C ALA A 93 4.10 -8.71 13.90
N VAL A 94 5.38 -8.31 13.85
CA VAL A 94 5.98 -7.57 12.74
C VAL A 94 5.88 -8.37 11.44
N GLY A 95 6.24 -9.66 11.44
CA GLY A 95 6.13 -10.50 10.24
C GLY A 95 4.72 -10.58 9.67
N ARG A 96 3.70 -10.74 10.52
CA ARG A 96 2.29 -10.73 10.09
C ARG A 96 1.84 -9.37 9.57
N HIS A 97 2.31 -8.28 10.19
CA HIS A 97 1.99 -6.94 9.73
C HIS A 97 2.61 -6.65 8.37
N MET A 98 3.89 -6.98 8.19
CA MET A 98 4.58 -6.87 6.89
C MET A 98 3.91 -7.72 5.81
N ALA A 99 3.47 -8.94 6.14
CA ALA A 99 2.74 -9.80 5.19
C ALA A 99 1.34 -9.26 4.83
N ARG A 100 0.78 -8.36 5.64
CA ARG A 100 -0.51 -7.70 5.39
C ARG A 100 -0.36 -6.34 4.73
N LEU A 101 0.83 -5.74 4.76
CA LEU A 101 1.09 -4.56 3.97
C LEU A 101 0.89 -4.97 2.51
N PRO A 102 0.03 -4.26 1.76
CA PRO A 102 -0.09 -4.52 0.35
C PRO A 102 1.32 -4.36 -0.22
N MET A 103 1.85 -5.41 -0.84
CA MET A 103 3.02 -5.21 -1.68
C MET A 103 2.60 -4.20 -2.73
N GLU A 104 3.33 -3.09 -2.83
CA GLU A 104 3.08 -2.13 -3.90
C GLU A 104 3.05 -2.91 -5.21
N SER A 105 2.02 -2.64 -6.01
CA SER A 105 1.98 -3.24 -7.33
C SER A 105 3.24 -2.82 -8.08
N VAL A 106 3.72 -3.68 -8.98
CA VAL A 106 4.87 -3.35 -9.83
C VAL A 106 4.64 -2.03 -10.57
N GLU A 107 3.39 -1.68 -10.86
CA GLU A 107 3.00 -0.39 -11.45
C GLU A 107 3.15 0.77 -10.48
N THR A 108 2.67 0.62 -9.24
CA THR A 108 2.80 1.65 -8.20
C THR A 108 4.26 1.96 -7.90
N LEU A 109 5.09 0.92 -7.79
CA LEU A 109 6.52 1.08 -7.59
C LEU A 109 7.18 1.77 -8.79
N ARG A 110 6.83 1.36 -10.03
CA ARG A 110 7.32 2.02 -11.24
C ARG A 110 6.97 3.50 -11.23
N GLN A 111 5.74 3.85 -10.86
CA GLN A 111 5.27 5.22 -10.83
C GLN A 111 6.00 6.06 -9.78
N SER A 112 6.18 5.52 -8.57
CA SER A 112 6.93 6.20 -7.51
C SER A 112 8.40 6.44 -7.90
N GLU A 113 9.04 5.47 -8.56
CA GLU A 113 10.40 5.65 -9.09
C GLU A 113 10.46 6.72 -10.18
N LEU A 114 9.48 6.78 -11.09
CA LEU A 114 9.41 7.82 -12.13
C LEU A 114 9.27 9.22 -11.52
N GLU A 115 8.44 9.37 -10.47
CA GLU A 115 8.29 10.63 -9.73
C GLU A 115 9.60 11.04 -9.03
N GLY A 116 10.31 10.08 -8.44
CA GLY A 116 11.63 10.32 -7.85
C GLY A 116 12.65 10.79 -8.89
N LEU A 117 12.62 10.22 -10.10
CA LEU A 117 13.46 10.67 -11.21
C LEU A 117 13.09 12.09 -11.65
N ASP A 118 11.81 12.45 -11.72
CA ASP A 118 11.38 13.82 -12.06
C ASP A 118 11.96 14.86 -11.09
N VAL A 119 11.94 14.56 -9.78
CA VAL A 119 12.55 15.43 -8.76
C VAL A 119 14.06 15.58 -8.98
N ALA A 120 14.75 14.48 -9.29
CA ALA A 120 16.20 14.50 -9.55
C ALA A 120 16.54 15.30 -10.82
N GLU A 121 15.71 15.22 -11.86
CA GLU A 121 15.90 16.01 -13.09
C GLU A 121 15.81 17.51 -12.83
N VAL A 122 14.79 17.94 -12.07
CA VAL A 122 14.62 19.34 -11.67
C VAL A 122 15.82 19.83 -10.87
N ALA A 123 16.29 19.02 -9.91
CA ALA A 123 17.45 19.37 -9.08
C ALA A 123 18.76 19.55 -9.86
N LEU A 124 18.90 18.86 -11.00
CA LEU A 124 20.10 18.95 -11.84
C LEU A 124 20.03 20.06 -12.90
N ALA A 125 18.84 20.60 -13.19
CA ALA A 125 18.60 21.50 -14.32
C ALA A 125 19.51 22.74 -14.31
N ASP A 126 19.70 23.39 -13.16
CA ASP A 126 20.54 24.58 -13.05
C ASP A 126 22.02 24.29 -13.34
N ARG A 127 22.54 23.18 -12.81
CA ARG A 127 23.93 22.77 -13.00
C ARG A 127 24.20 22.38 -14.45
N ILE A 128 23.24 21.73 -15.10
CA ILE A 128 23.32 21.40 -16.53
C ILE A 128 23.36 22.67 -17.38
N ARG A 129 22.51 23.67 -17.08
CA ARG A 129 22.54 24.98 -17.77
C ARG A 129 23.89 25.69 -17.63
N GLN A 130 24.59 25.48 -16.52
CA GLN A 130 25.93 26.03 -16.26
C GLN A 130 27.06 25.22 -16.91
N GLY A 131 26.74 24.11 -17.62
CA GLY A 131 27.74 23.28 -18.30
C GLY A 131 28.47 22.29 -17.37
N ASP A 132 27.93 21.99 -16.19
CA ASP A 132 28.50 20.97 -15.30
C ASP A 132 28.40 19.58 -15.94
N THR A 133 29.53 19.07 -16.42
CA THR A 133 29.63 17.78 -17.11
C THR A 133 29.21 16.60 -16.23
N ARG A 134 29.41 16.68 -14.91
CA ARG A 134 28.97 15.63 -13.97
C ARG A 134 27.45 15.61 -13.82
N ALA A 135 26.82 16.79 -13.85
CA ALA A 135 25.36 16.89 -13.83
C ALA A 135 24.74 16.37 -15.14
N ILE A 136 25.38 16.64 -16.28
CA ILE A 136 24.98 16.11 -17.59
C ILE A 136 25.08 14.58 -17.60
N GLU A 137 26.18 14.01 -17.13
CA GLU A 137 26.34 12.55 -17.05
C GLU A 137 25.28 11.91 -16.13
N ALA A 138 24.99 12.53 -14.99
CA ALA A 138 23.93 12.09 -14.08
C ALA A 138 22.55 12.13 -14.76
N MET A 139 22.26 13.20 -15.52
CA MET A 139 21.03 13.32 -16.31
C MET A 139 20.90 12.20 -17.34
N LEU A 140 21.97 11.86 -18.06
CA LEU A 140 21.95 10.76 -19.03
C LEU A 140 21.62 9.41 -18.36
N LYS A 141 22.16 9.16 -17.16
CA LYS A 141 21.84 7.96 -16.37
C LYS A 141 20.39 7.93 -15.92
N ILE A 142 19.85 9.07 -15.49
CA ILE A 142 18.43 9.22 -15.13
C ILE A 142 17.54 8.93 -16.33
N LYS A 143 17.82 9.54 -17.49
CA LYS A 143 17.07 9.30 -18.74
C LYS A 143 17.14 7.85 -19.18
N HIS A 144 18.30 7.22 -19.07
CA HIS A 144 18.46 5.79 -19.35
C HIS A 144 17.61 4.93 -18.41
N HIS A 145 17.59 5.24 -17.11
CA HIS A 145 16.77 4.50 -16.16
C HIS A 145 15.27 4.66 -16.44
N ARG A 146 14.83 5.89 -16.75
CA ARG A 146 13.45 6.19 -17.14
C ARG A 146 13.01 5.38 -18.35
N ALA A 147 13.82 5.36 -19.40
CA ALA A 147 13.55 4.59 -20.62
C ALA A 147 13.44 3.07 -20.36
N ARG A 148 14.16 2.54 -19.37
CA ARG A 148 14.00 1.13 -18.95
C ARG A 148 12.71 0.90 -18.18
N LEU A 149 12.33 1.80 -17.27
CA LEU A 149 11.09 1.71 -16.50
C LEU A 149 9.86 1.80 -17.43
N THR A 150 9.90 2.67 -18.43
CA THR A 150 8.82 2.85 -19.43
C THR A 150 8.88 1.87 -20.61
N ARG A 151 9.90 1.00 -20.64
CA ARG A 151 10.15 0.03 -21.74
C ARG A 151 10.33 0.69 -23.12
N LEU A 152 10.81 1.92 -23.17
CA LEU A 152 11.09 2.63 -24.41
C LEU A 152 12.16 1.91 -25.27
N TYR A 153 13.04 1.12 -24.64
CA TYR A 153 14.04 0.29 -25.34
C TYR A 153 13.51 -1.06 -25.84
N ASP A 154 12.25 -1.40 -25.56
CA ASP A 154 11.70 -2.69 -25.99
C ASP A 154 11.19 -2.56 -27.44
N ASP A 155 11.98 -3.04 -28.39
CA ASP A 155 11.69 -3.00 -29.85
C ASP A 155 10.38 -3.72 -30.24
N ARG A 156 9.76 -4.44 -29.30
CA ARG A 156 8.50 -5.17 -29.49
C ARG A 156 7.26 -4.28 -29.61
N LEU A 157 7.36 -2.99 -29.28
CA LEU A 157 6.23 -2.06 -29.32
C LEU A 157 6.01 -1.38 -30.69
N SER A 158 6.85 -1.67 -31.69
CA SER A 158 6.78 -1.03 -33.01
C SER A 158 5.85 -1.69 -34.04
N VAL A 159 5.21 -2.83 -33.76
CA VAL A 159 4.50 -3.59 -34.82
C VAL A 159 2.99 -3.73 -34.58
N THR A 160 2.50 -3.56 -33.34
CA THR A 160 1.10 -3.89 -33.03
C THR A 160 0.09 -2.86 -33.55
N SER A 161 0.46 -1.57 -33.58
CA SER A 161 -0.47 -0.51 -34.03
C SER A 161 -0.71 -0.51 -35.54
N ASP A 162 0.32 -0.84 -36.34
CA ASP A 162 0.19 -0.84 -37.81
C ASP A 162 -0.57 -2.07 -38.31
N VAL A 163 -0.37 -3.24 -37.70
CA VAL A 163 -1.07 -4.47 -38.12
C VAL A 163 -2.58 -4.37 -37.84
N SER A 164 -2.99 -3.75 -36.73
CA SER A 164 -4.42 -3.59 -36.43
C SER A 164 -5.15 -2.67 -37.42
N LEU A 165 -4.52 -1.58 -37.88
CA LEU A 165 -5.16 -0.66 -38.83
C LEU A 165 -5.32 -1.30 -40.21
N VAL A 166 -4.28 -2.01 -40.69
CA VAL A 166 -4.30 -2.69 -42.00
C VAL A 166 -5.36 -3.79 -42.04
N VAL A 167 -5.51 -4.57 -40.97
CA VAL A 167 -6.54 -5.61 -40.89
C VAL A 167 -7.95 -5.02 -40.92
N VAL A 168 -8.21 -3.91 -40.21
CA VAL A 168 -9.53 -3.27 -40.21
C VAL A 168 -9.85 -2.67 -41.59
N GLN A 169 -8.88 -2.05 -42.25
CA GLN A 169 -9.07 -1.47 -43.57
C GLN A 169 -9.34 -2.53 -44.65
N THR A 170 -8.55 -3.62 -44.65
CA THR A 170 -8.73 -4.73 -45.61
C THR A 170 -10.06 -5.45 -45.41
N VAL A 171 -10.48 -5.72 -44.16
CA VAL A 171 -11.79 -6.32 -43.87
C VAL A 171 -12.93 -5.40 -44.31
N THR A 172 -12.81 -4.09 -44.07
CA THR A 172 -13.82 -3.10 -44.47
C THR A 172 -13.93 -3.00 -45.99
N ALA A 173 -12.80 -2.91 -46.70
CA ALA A 173 -12.75 -2.88 -48.15
C ALA A 173 -13.31 -4.17 -48.78
N THR A 174 -12.98 -5.33 -48.20
CA THR A 174 -13.51 -6.63 -48.63
C THR A 174 -15.03 -6.69 -48.45
N ALA A 175 -15.55 -6.27 -47.30
CA ALA A 175 -16.98 -6.22 -47.04
C ALA A 175 -17.73 -5.26 -47.99
N GLN A 176 -17.11 -4.13 -48.33
CA GLN A 176 -17.68 -3.16 -49.26
C GLN A 176 -17.76 -3.73 -50.68
N LEU A 177 -16.70 -4.40 -51.15
CA LEU A 177 -16.62 -5.01 -52.48
C LEU A 177 -17.59 -6.18 -52.64
N LEU A 178 -17.70 -7.06 -51.64
CA LEU A 178 -18.69 -8.15 -51.66
C LEU A 178 -20.13 -7.63 -51.65
N LYS A 179 -20.37 -6.46 -51.04
CA LYS A 179 -21.69 -5.82 -51.05
C LYS A 179 -22.04 -5.24 -52.42
N THR A 180 -21.07 -4.75 -53.18
CA THR A 180 -21.29 -4.20 -54.52
C THR A 180 -21.20 -5.25 -55.63
N HIS A 181 -20.47 -6.34 -55.38
CA HIS A 181 -20.22 -7.46 -56.29
C HIS A 181 -20.51 -8.79 -55.59
N PRO A 182 -21.79 -9.14 -55.34
CA PRO A 182 -22.16 -10.38 -54.66
C PRO A 182 -21.78 -11.66 -55.42
N GLU A 183 -21.46 -11.55 -56.70
CA GLU A 183 -20.97 -12.63 -57.55
C GLU A 183 -19.50 -13.01 -57.26
N MET A 184 -18.74 -12.14 -56.60
CA MET A 184 -17.33 -12.38 -56.30
C MET A 184 -17.17 -13.18 -55.00
N THR A 185 -16.18 -14.07 -55.00
CA THR A 185 -15.74 -14.78 -53.79
C THR A 185 -14.78 -13.94 -52.97
N VAL A 186 -14.61 -14.29 -51.69
CA VAL A 186 -13.71 -13.57 -50.77
C VAL A 186 -12.27 -13.61 -51.28
N GLU A 187 -11.86 -14.73 -51.86
CA GLU A 187 -10.53 -14.96 -52.43
C GLU A 187 -10.26 -14.07 -53.67
N GLU A 188 -11.26 -13.86 -54.52
CA GLU A 188 -11.15 -12.98 -55.69
C GLU A 188 -11.03 -11.50 -55.26
N VAL A 189 -11.81 -11.08 -54.27
CA VAL A 189 -11.74 -9.72 -53.70
C VAL A 189 -10.40 -9.47 -53.00
N ALA A 190 -9.92 -10.45 -52.23
CA ALA A 190 -8.60 -10.38 -51.59
C ALA A 190 -7.48 -10.30 -52.65
N GLY A 191 -7.61 -11.02 -53.76
CA GLY A 191 -6.67 -10.93 -54.88
C GLY A 191 -6.58 -9.53 -55.48
N VAL A 192 -7.71 -8.83 -55.65
CA VAL A 192 -7.74 -7.45 -56.18
C VAL A 192 -7.07 -6.46 -55.21
N LEU A 193 -7.41 -6.53 -53.93
CA LEU A 193 -6.86 -5.63 -52.91
C LEU A 193 -5.35 -5.79 -52.69
N MET A 194 -4.82 -7.00 -52.88
CA MET A 194 -3.38 -7.30 -52.73
C MET A 194 -2.56 -6.86 -53.95
N VAL A 195 -3.16 -6.77 -55.13
CA VAL A 195 -2.50 -6.29 -56.37
C VAL A 195 -2.42 -4.76 -56.39
N GLU A 196 -3.44 -4.05 -55.92
CA GLU A 196 -3.44 -2.58 -55.84
C GLU A 196 -2.53 -2.02 -54.73
N GLY A 197 -2.22 -2.82 -53.70
CA GLY A 197 -1.32 -2.43 -52.60
C GLY A 197 0.18 -2.58 -52.89
N SER A 198 0.59 -2.99 -54.10
CA SER A 198 2.00 -3.26 -54.49
C SER A 198 2.59 -2.27 -55.50
N LEU A 199 1.98 -1.08 -55.68
CA LEU A 199 2.50 0.02 -56.51
C LEU A 199 2.90 1.24 -55.66
#